data_AF-A0A534TRV5-F1
#
_entry.id   AF-A0A534TRV5-F1
#
_cell.length_a   1.000
_cell.length_b   1.000
_cell.length_c   1.000
_cell.angle_alpha   90.00
_cell.angle_beta   90.00
_cell.angle_gamma   90.00
#
_symmetry.space_group_name_H-M   'P 1'
#
loop_
_entity.id
_entity.type
_entity.pdbx_description
1 polymer ?
#
loop_
_entity_poly.entity_id
_entity_poly.type
_entity_poly.pdbx_seq_one_letter_code
_entity_poly.pdbx_strand_id
1 'polypeptide(L)'
;MSWLTITLALYRRALRRAAELTLRNWPVLGSLFVYAAVMSAATVLAAALGIVGGFLLSLVWAACVGSFLSLVEMIVRSGRVTLDDFRRSAGVYLWDVVGVTFVLWIAFQLLTPALATIPQGRMLLLGLMLIVLVFFNAVPELIYLGRCSSLELLGESYAFIGENWIEWFPLTVVLGALVLALDALPVTPLLEWPKLAAVALLVYYTMVVRGLLFLELHGSTRRSRAFRHRMG
;
A
#
# COMPACT_ATOMS: atom_id res chain seq x y z
N MET A 1 -32.71 -0.18 6.78
CA MET A 1 -31.45 -0.82 6.32
C MET A 1 -30.32 -0.46 7.27
N SER A 2 -29.52 -1.45 7.68
CA SER A 2 -28.43 -1.26 8.65
C SER A 2 -27.16 -0.77 7.96
N TRP A 3 -26.33 -0.01 8.68
CA TRP A 3 -25.01 0.45 8.21
C TRP A 3 -24.14 -0.71 7.64
N LEU A 4 -24.23 -1.90 8.23
CA LEU A 4 -23.56 -3.11 7.75
C LEU A 4 -23.90 -3.44 6.29
N THR A 5 -25.17 -3.36 5.90
CA THR A 5 -25.58 -3.66 4.51
C THR A 5 -24.97 -2.68 3.50
N ILE A 6 -24.85 -1.40 3.88
CA ILE A 6 -24.21 -0.38 3.05
C ILE A 6 -22.72 -0.66 2.91
N THR A 7 -22.03 -0.99 4.01
CA THR A 7 -20.61 -1.33 4.00
C THR A 7 -20.31 -2.59 3.18
N LEU A 8 -21.13 -3.63 3.31
CA LEU A 8 -20.99 -4.84 2.49
C LEU A 8 -21.23 -4.57 1.00
N ALA A 9 -22.21 -3.73 0.67
CA ALA A 9 -22.45 -3.30 -0.71
C ALA A 9 -21.25 -2.50 -1.27
N LEU A 10 -20.64 -1.63 -0.45
CA LEU A 10 -19.42 -0.91 -0.78
C LEU A 10 -18.27 -1.87 -1.08
N TYR A 11 -18.02 -2.85 -0.20
CA TYR A 11 -16.98 -3.86 -0.42
C TYR A 11 -17.21 -4.66 -1.68
N ARG A 12 -18.44 -5.13 -1.92
CA ARG A 12 -18.78 -5.89 -3.12
C ARG A 12 -18.51 -5.08 -4.40
N ARG A 13 -18.85 -3.78 -4.41
CA ARG A 13 -18.58 -2.90 -5.55
C ARG A 13 -17.07 -2.73 -5.77
N ALA A 14 -16.31 -2.41 -4.71
CA ALA A 14 -14.86 -2.24 -4.78
C ALA A 14 -14.16 -3.51 -5.25
N LEU A 15 -14.49 -4.68 -4.69
CA LEU A 15 -13.92 -5.97 -5.05
C LEU A 15 -14.21 -6.34 -6.52
N ARG A 16 -15.46 -6.19 -6.96
CA ARG A 16 -15.86 -6.52 -8.33
C ARG A 16 -15.20 -5.59 -9.35
N ARG A 17 -15.20 -4.29 -9.06
CA ARG A 17 -14.59 -3.29 -9.95
C ARG A 17 -13.08 -3.45 -10.00
N ALA A 18 -12.43 -3.74 -8.87
CA ALA A 18 -11.01 -4.05 -8.85
C ALA A 18 -10.69 -5.29 -9.70
N ALA A 19 -11.53 -6.33 -9.68
CA ALA A 19 -11.28 -7.55 -10.44
C ALA A 19 -11.33 -7.27 -11.95
N GLU A 20 -12.35 -6.52 -12.39
CA GLU A 20 -12.47 -6.07 -13.78
C GLU A 20 -11.24 -5.24 -14.21
N LEU A 21 -10.82 -4.28 -13.38
CA LEU A 21 -9.69 -3.39 -13.68
C LEU A 21 -8.35 -4.14 -13.68
N THR A 22 -8.15 -5.06 -12.75
CA THR A 22 -6.94 -5.89 -12.62
C THR A 22 -6.78 -6.80 -13.83
N LEU A 23 -7.86 -7.47 -14.25
CA LEU A 23 -7.85 -8.34 -15.43
C LEU A 23 -7.66 -7.54 -16.73
N ARG A 24 -8.30 -6.37 -16.83
CA ARG A 24 -8.15 -5.48 -17.99
C ARG A 24 -6.73 -4.96 -18.13
N ASN A 25 -6.07 -4.66 -17.01
CA ASN A 25 -4.73 -4.07 -16.96
C ASN A 25 -3.67 -5.09 -16.50
N TRP A 26 -3.86 -6.37 -16.86
CA TRP A 26 -2.95 -7.45 -16.46
C TRP A 26 -1.47 -7.21 -16.79
N PRO A 27 -1.04 -6.44 -17.83
CA PRO A 27 0.39 -6.20 -18.05
C PRO A 27 1.07 -5.47 -16.89
N VAL A 28 0.32 -4.75 -16.05
CA VAL A 28 0.84 -4.12 -14.82
C VAL A 28 1.37 -5.15 -13.83
N LEU A 29 0.82 -6.36 -13.81
CA LEU A 29 1.39 -7.45 -13.02
C LEU A 29 2.86 -7.72 -13.38
N GLY A 30 3.22 -7.55 -14.66
CA GLY A 30 4.59 -7.67 -15.14
C GLY A 30 5.58 -6.72 -14.46
N SER A 31 5.12 -5.53 -14.04
CA SER A 31 6.00 -4.56 -13.37
C SER A 31 6.52 -5.09 -12.04
N LEU A 32 5.72 -5.88 -11.30
CA LEU A 32 6.14 -6.45 -10.02
C LEU A 32 7.32 -7.39 -10.17
N PHE A 33 7.35 -8.19 -11.24
CA PHE A 33 8.50 -9.05 -11.55
C PHE A 33 9.73 -8.25 -11.99
N VAL A 34 9.53 -7.19 -12.79
CA VAL A 34 10.61 -6.28 -13.17
C VAL A 34 11.20 -5.59 -11.94
N TYR A 35 10.37 -5.09 -11.03
CA TYR A 35 10.83 -4.46 -9.79
C TYR A 35 11.55 -5.47 -8.90
N ALA A 36 11.07 -6.71 -8.79
CA ALA A 36 11.77 -7.76 -8.05
C ALA A 36 13.17 -8.05 -8.63
N ALA A 37 13.30 -8.10 -9.96
CA ALA A 37 14.60 -8.27 -10.63
C ALA A 37 15.53 -7.06 -10.40
N VAL A 38 15.01 -5.84 -10.52
CA VAL A 38 15.75 -4.59 -10.24
C VAL A 38 16.23 -4.56 -8.79
N MET A 39 15.37 -4.91 -7.83
CA MET A 39 15.73 -4.97 -6.42
C MET A 39 16.79 -6.03 -6.13
N SER A 40 16.69 -7.19 -6.78
CA SER A 40 17.69 -8.27 -6.64
C SER A 40 19.06 -7.81 -7.15
N ALA A 41 19.10 -7.18 -8.33
CA ALA A 41 20.34 -6.61 -8.88
C ALA A 41 20.90 -5.48 -8.00
N ALA A 42 20.05 -4.56 -7.55
CA ALA A 42 20.44 -3.48 -6.66
C ALA A 42 21.02 -3.99 -5.34
N THR A 43 20.48 -5.09 -4.79
CA THR A 43 21.01 -5.71 -3.56
C THR A 43 22.43 -6.23 -3.75
N VAL A 44 22.70 -6.93 -4.86
CA VAL A 44 24.04 -7.44 -5.19
C VAL A 44 25.05 -6.29 -5.33
N LEU A 45 24.67 -5.20 -6.01
CA LEU A 45 25.53 -4.03 -6.19
C LEU A 45 25.74 -3.26 -4.88
N ALA A 46 24.69 -3.11 -4.08
CA ALA A 46 24.72 -2.39 -2.82
C ALA A 46 25.53 -3.10 -1.74
N ALA A 47 25.62 -4.43 -1.77
CA ALA A 47 26.36 -5.21 -0.78
C ALA A 47 27.84 -4.79 -0.66
N ALA A 48 28.45 -4.36 -1.76
CA ALA A 48 29.85 -3.91 -1.79
C ALA A 48 30.06 -2.49 -1.21
N LEU A 49 28.98 -1.72 -0.98
CA LEU A 49 29.03 -0.30 -0.65
C LEU A 49 28.75 0.01 0.83
N GLY A 50 28.54 -1.00 1.67
CA GLY A 50 28.26 -0.84 3.10
C GLY A 50 27.05 0.07 3.37
N ILE A 51 27.23 1.09 4.23
CA ILE A 51 26.14 2.03 4.60
C ILE A 51 25.59 2.78 3.38
N VAL A 52 26.46 3.19 2.44
CA VAL A 52 26.04 3.88 1.21
C VAL A 52 25.15 2.97 0.36
N GLY A 53 25.45 1.67 0.34
CA GLY A 53 24.61 0.66 -0.29
C GLY A 53 23.20 0.63 0.28
N GLY A 54 23.04 0.81 1.59
CA GLY A 54 21.72 0.90 2.24
C GLY A 54 20.89 2.09 1.75
N PHE A 55 21.50 3.27 1.60
CA PHE A 55 20.83 4.44 1.03
C PHE A 55 20.44 4.24 -0.44
N LEU A 56 21.35 3.66 -1.23
CA LEU A 56 21.07 3.33 -2.63
C LEU A 56 19.89 2.35 -2.75
N LEU A 57 19.89 1.29 -1.94
CA LEU A 57 18.82 0.29 -1.94
C LEU A 57 17.47 0.90 -1.53
N SER A 58 17.48 1.81 -0.55
CA SER A 58 16.29 2.55 -0.12
C SER A 58 15.73 3.44 -1.22
N LEU A 59 16.60 4.08 -2.01
CA LEU A 59 16.19 4.92 -3.14
C LEU A 59 15.60 4.08 -4.28
N VAL A 60 16.23 2.95 -4.61
CA VAL A 60 15.71 2.01 -5.64
C VAL A 60 14.37 1.42 -5.21
N TRP A 61 14.24 1.04 -3.93
CA TRP A 61 12.97 0.58 -3.37
C TRP A 61 11.89 1.66 -3.49
N ALA A 62 12.19 2.90 -3.10
CA ALA A 62 11.25 4.01 -3.20
C ALA A 62 10.85 4.31 -4.65
N ALA A 63 11.77 4.17 -5.60
CA ALA A 63 11.47 4.30 -7.03
C ALA A 63 10.52 3.20 -7.52
N CYS A 64 10.74 1.95 -7.11
CA CYS A 64 9.87 0.82 -7.48
C CYS A 64 8.47 0.99 -6.88
N VAL A 65 8.38 1.34 -5.59
CA VAL A 65 7.11 1.59 -4.91
C VAL A 65 6.39 2.78 -5.54
N GLY A 66 7.06 3.91 -5.73
CA GLY A 66 6.46 5.11 -6.32
C GLY A 66 5.96 4.88 -7.75
N SER A 67 6.71 4.14 -8.57
CA SER A 67 6.28 3.74 -9.91
C SER A 67 5.06 2.82 -9.86
N PHE A 68 5.05 1.83 -8.95
CA PHE A 68 3.88 0.97 -8.75
C PHE A 68 2.63 1.76 -8.31
N LEU A 69 2.76 2.68 -7.35
CA LEU A 69 1.65 3.53 -6.91
C LEU A 69 1.10 4.40 -8.05
N SER A 70 1.96 4.91 -8.93
CA SER A 70 1.54 5.66 -10.12
C SER A 70 0.74 4.79 -11.09
N LEU A 71 1.14 3.53 -11.32
CA LEU A 71 0.36 2.61 -12.15
C LEU A 71 -1.00 2.30 -11.52
N VAL A 72 -1.06 2.09 -10.20
CA VAL A 72 -2.32 1.87 -9.46
C VAL A 72 -3.22 3.10 -9.56
N GLU A 73 -2.68 4.31 -9.43
CA GLU A 73 -3.45 5.55 -9.63
C GLU A 73 -4.12 5.59 -10.99
N MET A 74 -3.38 5.32 -12.06
CA MET A 74 -3.93 5.33 -13.42
C MET A 74 -5.06 4.32 -13.55
N ILE A 75 -4.89 3.10 -13.02
CA ILE A 75 -5.95 2.10 -13.01
C ILE A 75 -7.20 2.60 -12.28
N VAL A 76 -7.02 3.20 -11.11
CA VAL A 76 -8.13 3.61 -10.24
C VAL A 76 -8.85 4.84 -10.82
N ARG A 77 -8.12 5.82 -11.38
CA ARG A 77 -8.68 7.07 -11.90
C ARG A 77 -9.16 6.99 -13.36
N SER A 78 -8.34 6.43 -14.25
CA SER A 78 -8.61 6.41 -15.70
C SER A 78 -9.14 5.05 -16.18
N GLY A 79 -8.98 3.99 -15.37
CA GLY A 79 -9.44 2.64 -15.70
C GLY A 79 -8.54 1.88 -16.68
N ARG A 80 -7.47 2.50 -17.18
CA ARG A 80 -6.55 1.91 -18.16
C ARG A 80 -5.11 2.38 -17.96
N VAL A 81 -4.16 1.50 -18.26
CA VAL A 81 -2.73 1.81 -18.30
C VAL A 81 -2.20 1.55 -19.71
N THR A 82 -1.46 2.51 -20.24
CA THR A 82 -0.75 2.41 -21.51
C THR A 82 0.74 2.14 -21.29
N LEU A 83 1.45 1.69 -22.33
CA LEU A 83 2.89 1.45 -22.23
C LEU A 83 3.69 2.74 -21.95
N ASP A 84 3.22 3.88 -22.44
CA ASP A 84 3.84 5.17 -22.16
C ASP A 84 3.73 5.55 -20.68
N ASP A 85 2.65 5.12 -20.01
CA ASP A 85 2.48 5.35 -18.58
C ASP A 85 3.52 4.59 -17.76
N PHE A 86 3.98 3.41 -18.18
CA PHE A 86 5.08 2.70 -17.50
C PHE A 86 6.36 3.52 -17.51
N ARG A 87 6.69 4.13 -18.64
CA ARG A 87 7.90 4.97 -18.76
C ARG A 87 7.79 6.24 -17.92
N ARG A 88 6.60 6.84 -17.90
CA ARG A 88 6.32 8.07 -17.14
C ARG A 88 6.15 7.84 -15.65
N SER A 89 5.77 6.62 -15.24
CA SER A 89 5.56 6.27 -13.82
C SER A 89 6.85 6.31 -13.00
N ALA A 90 8.01 6.10 -13.64
CA ALA A 90 9.30 6.13 -12.98
C ALA A 90 9.55 7.53 -12.40
N GLY A 91 9.65 7.64 -11.08
CA GLY A 91 9.99 8.88 -10.40
C GLY A 91 8.82 9.76 -9.96
N VAL A 92 7.56 9.47 -10.36
CA VAL A 92 6.39 10.32 -10.04
C VAL A 92 6.24 10.53 -8.53
N TYR A 93 6.18 9.44 -7.78
CA TYR A 93 6.00 9.45 -6.32
C TYR A 93 7.29 9.16 -5.56
N LEU A 94 8.45 9.26 -6.23
CA LEU A 94 9.74 8.91 -5.62
C LEU A 94 9.97 9.74 -4.35
N TRP A 95 9.83 11.06 -4.45
CA TRP A 95 10.14 11.95 -3.33
C TRP A 95 9.11 11.88 -2.21
N ASP A 96 7.85 11.61 -2.51
CA ASP A 96 6.82 11.40 -1.48
C ASP A 96 7.10 10.12 -0.67
N VAL A 97 7.43 9.03 -1.36
CA VAL A 97 7.79 7.77 -0.72
C VAL A 97 9.09 7.92 0.09
N VAL A 98 10.11 8.58 -0.47
CA VAL A 98 11.36 8.87 0.25
C VAL A 98 11.09 9.73 1.48
N GLY A 99 10.29 10.81 1.36
CA GLY A 99 10.01 11.72 2.46
C GLY A 99 9.36 11.02 3.65
N VAL A 100 8.29 10.25 3.39
CA VAL A 100 7.58 9.51 4.44
C VAL A 100 8.48 8.45 5.08
N THR A 101 9.17 7.65 4.26
CA THR A 101 10.03 6.57 4.78
C THR A 101 11.26 7.10 5.51
N PHE A 102 11.83 8.22 5.07
CA PHE A 102 12.95 8.88 5.72
C PHE A 102 12.56 9.43 7.10
N VAL A 103 11.40 10.09 7.22
CA VAL A 103 10.91 10.58 8.53
C VAL A 103 10.71 9.42 9.50
N LEU A 104 10.06 8.34 9.06
CA LEU A 104 9.89 7.13 9.88
C LEU A 104 11.23 6.51 10.24
N TRP A 105 12.14 6.40 9.28
CA TRP A 105 13.46 5.81 9.49
C TRP A 105 14.26 6.60 10.53
N ILE A 106 14.33 7.93 10.44
CA ILE A 106 14.99 8.77 11.45
C ILE A 106 14.36 8.55 12.83
N ALA A 107 13.03 8.57 12.91
CA ALA A 107 12.33 8.37 14.17
C ALA A 107 12.71 7.02 14.81
N PHE A 108 12.63 5.93 14.04
CA PHE A 108 12.99 4.60 14.56
C PHE A 108 14.49 4.42 14.82
N GLN A 109 15.36 5.07 14.04
CA GLN A 109 16.80 5.04 14.25
C GLN A 109 17.20 5.66 15.60
N LEU A 110 16.47 6.68 16.05
CA LEU A 110 16.68 7.32 17.35
C LEU A 110 15.92 6.62 18.49
N LEU A 111 14.65 6.23 18.27
CA LEU A 111 13.82 5.64 19.32
C LEU A 111 14.23 4.22 19.68
N THR A 112 14.63 3.39 18.72
CA THR A 112 14.97 1.98 18.96
C THR A 112 16.10 1.80 19.98
N PRO A 113 17.28 2.44 19.84
CA PRO A 113 18.35 2.30 20.83
C PRO A 113 17.97 2.91 22.18
N ALA A 114 17.24 4.04 22.20
CA ALA A 114 16.78 4.66 23.44
C ALA A 114 15.86 3.71 24.23
N LEU A 115 14.85 3.15 23.55
CA LEU A 115 13.91 2.20 24.16
C LEU A 115 14.58 0.89 24.56
N ALA A 116 15.60 0.42 23.82
CA ALA A 116 16.32 -0.81 24.15
C ALA A 116 16.99 -0.80 25.53
N THR A 117 17.24 0.39 26.09
CA THR A 117 17.82 0.53 27.45
C THR A 117 16.79 0.42 28.58
N ILE A 118 15.49 0.43 28.27
CA ILE A 118 14.39 0.38 29.24
C ILE A 118 13.87 -1.07 29.34
N PRO A 119 13.58 -1.60 30.55
CA PRO A 119 13.09 -2.98 30.71
C PRO A 119 11.82 -3.29 29.89
N GLN A 120 10.90 -2.32 29.77
CA GLN A 120 9.66 -2.41 28.99
C GLN A 120 9.82 -1.96 27.53
N GLY A 121 11.04 -1.62 27.10
CA GLY A 121 11.33 -1.03 25.80
C GLY A 121 10.80 -1.81 24.60
N ARG A 122 10.88 -3.14 24.65
CA ARG A 122 10.36 -4.02 23.58
C ARG A 122 8.84 -3.87 23.41
N MET A 123 8.10 -3.79 24.51
CA MET A 123 6.64 -3.66 24.46
C MET A 123 6.22 -2.27 23.99
N LEU A 124 6.96 -1.22 24.39
CA LEU A 124 6.76 0.14 23.88
C LEU A 124 7.04 0.23 22.38
N LEU A 125 8.12 -0.41 21.90
CA LEU A 125 8.45 -0.46 20.48
C LEU A 125 7.38 -1.18 19.65
N LEU A 126 6.85 -2.30 20.16
CA LEU A 126 5.73 -2.99 19.53
C LEU A 126 4.48 -2.09 19.46
N GLY A 127 4.15 -1.40 20.54
CA GLY A 127 3.04 -0.42 20.56
C GLY A 127 3.23 0.68 19.52
N LEU A 128 4.43 1.24 19.40
CA LEU A 128 4.77 2.23 18.38
C LEU A 128 4.65 1.67 16.96
N MET A 129 5.14 0.45 16.72
CA MET A 129 5.01 -0.21 15.43
C MET A 129 3.55 -0.43 15.05
N LEU A 130 2.69 -0.81 16.00
CA LEU A 130 1.25 -0.95 15.78
C LEU A 130 0.59 0.39 15.46
N ILE A 131 0.96 1.46 16.17
CA ILE A 131 0.48 2.83 15.89
C ILE A 131 0.86 3.23 14.47
N VAL A 132 2.13 3.07 14.08
CA VAL A 132 2.59 3.37 12.72
C VAL A 132 1.85 2.49 11.71
N LEU A 133 1.72 1.18 11.94
CA LEU A 133 1.02 0.26 11.06
C LEU A 133 -0.44 0.68 10.81
N VAL A 134 -1.14 1.13 11.87
CA VAL A 134 -2.54 1.56 11.82
C VAL A 134 -2.67 2.92 11.12
N PHE A 135 -1.94 3.93 11.59
CA PHE A 135 -2.10 5.30 11.09
C PHE A 135 -1.44 5.52 9.74
N PHE A 136 -0.34 4.82 9.41
CA PHE A 136 0.29 4.93 8.10
C PHE A 136 -0.33 3.96 7.09
N ASN A 137 -1.34 3.17 7.49
CA ASN A 137 -1.96 2.20 6.61
C ASN A 137 -2.52 2.85 5.35
N ALA A 138 -3.13 4.03 5.45
CA ALA A 138 -3.73 4.75 4.32
C ALA A 138 -2.76 5.69 3.58
N VAL A 139 -1.50 5.78 4.01
CA VAL A 139 -0.50 6.68 3.41
C VAL A 139 -0.23 6.37 1.93
N PRO A 140 -0.12 5.10 1.48
CA PRO A 140 0.02 4.81 0.06
C PRO A 140 -1.12 5.45 -0.75
N GLU A 141 -2.37 5.27 -0.34
CA GLU A 141 -3.52 5.86 -1.01
C GLU A 141 -3.53 7.38 -0.95
N LEU A 142 -3.09 7.99 0.14
CA LEU A 142 -2.96 9.44 0.22
C LEU A 142 -1.87 10.01 -0.69
N ILE A 143 -0.77 9.29 -0.88
CA ILE A 143 0.31 9.68 -1.81
C ILE A 143 -0.24 9.79 -3.23
N TYR A 144 -0.92 8.74 -3.74
CA TYR A 144 -1.35 8.72 -5.15
C TYR A 144 -2.78 9.20 -5.41
N LEU A 145 -3.65 9.29 -4.40
CA LEU A 145 -5.03 9.79 -4.55
C LEU A 145 -5.30 11.10 -3.80
N GLY A 146 -4.66 11.32 -2.65
CA GLY A 146 -4.90 12.46 -1.76
C GLY A 146 -4.27 13.77 -2.24
N ARG A 147 -3.16 13.72 -2.99
CA ARG A 147 -2.39 14.90 -3.44
C ARG A 147 -1.96 15.82 -2.28
N CYS A 148 -1.62 15.24 -1.14
CA CYS A 148 -1.15 15.98 0.04
C CYS A 148 0.38 16.07 0.04
N SER A 149 0.94 17.15 0.59
CA SER A 149 2.38 17.23 0.85
C SER A 149 2.83 16.27 1.96
N SER A 150 4.12 15.92 2.01
CA SER A 150 4.65 14.88 2.92
C SER A 150 4.32 15.06 4.41
N LEU A 151 4.18 16.31 4.89
CA LEU A 151 3.82 16.61 6.28
C LEU A 151 2.31 16.61 6.52
N GLU A 152 1.52 17.04 5.54
CA GLU A 152 0.05 16.98 5.60
C GLU A 152 -0.46 15.53 5.57
N LEU A 153 0.28 14.62 4.92
CA LEU A 153 -0.05 13.19 4.86
C LEU A 153 -0.35 12.57 6.23
N LEU A 154 0.35 12.99 7.29
CA LEU A 154 0.14 12.43 8.63
C LEU A 154 -1.19 12.86 9.24
N GLY A 155 -1.50 14.16 9.13
CA GLY A 155 -2.76 14.72 9.61
C GLY A 155 -3.96 14.14 8.85
N GLU A 156 -3.84 14.06 7.52
CA GLU A 156 -4.87 13.49 6.66
C GLU A 156 -5.08 12.00 6.89
N SER A 157 -4.00 11.24 7.11
CA SER A 157 -4.12 9.82 7.42
C SER A 157 -4.78 9.59 8.77
N TYR A 158 -4.46 10.40 9.78
CA TYR A 158 -5.14 10.38 11.08
C TYR A 158 -6.64 10.70 10.94
N ALA A 159 -6.99 11.76 10.22
CA ALA A 159 -8.39 12.15 10.00
C ALA A 159 -9.18 11.07 9.25
N PHE A 160 -8.56 10.50 8.20
CA PHE A 160 -9.17 9.43 7.42
C PHE A 160 -9.44 8.18 8.26
N ILE A 161 -8.44 7.71 9.01
CA ILE A 161 -8.57 6.54 9.87
C ILE A 161 -9.59 6.82 10.98
N GLY A 162 -9.54 7.99 11.63
CA GLY A 162 -10.50 8.38 12.68
C GLY A 162 -11.96 8.27 12.23
N GLU A 163 -12.28 8.76 11.03
CA GLU A 163 -13.65 8.73 10.48
C GLU A 163 -14.06 7.37 9.91
N ASN A 164 -13.11 6.62 9.33
CA ASN A 164 -13.44 5.46 8.49
C ASN A 164 -12.80 4.13 8.92
N TRP A 165 -12.17 4.02 10.09
CA TRP A 165 -11.46 2.80 10.51
C TRP A 165 -12.30 1.51 10.39
N ILE A 166 -13.60 1.56 10.72
CA ILE A 166 -14.47 0.37 10.69
C ILE A 166 -14.77 -0.05 9.24
N GLU A 167 -14.88 0.88 8.31
CA GLU A 167 -15.08 0.55 6.90
C GLU A 167 -13.76 0.25 6.18
N TRP A 168 -12.65 0.80 6.65
CA TRP A 168 -11.34 0.61 6.06
C TRP A 168 -10.71 -0.73 6.46
N PHE A 169 -10.53 -0.97 7.76
CA PHE A 169 -9.70 -2.09 8.24
C PHE A 169 -10.22 -3.49 7.96
N PRO A 170 -11.53 -3.82 8.08
CA PRO A 170 -11.96 -5.20 7.90
C PRO A 170 -11.58 -5.77 6.53
N LEU A 171 -11.80 -5.00 5.45
CA LEU A 171 -11.44 -5.45 4.12
C LEU A 171 -9.92 -5.45 3.91
N THR A 172 -9.19 -4.44 4.38
CA THR A 172 -7.73 -4.39 4.20
C THR A 172 -7.00 -5.46 5.00
N VAL A 173 -7.45 -5.76 6.23
CA VAL A 173 -6.92 -6.83 7.07
C VAL A 173 -7.21 -8.20 6.45
N VAL A 174 -8.43 -8.45 5.97
CA VAL A 174 -8.75 -9.73 5.32
C VAL A 174 -7.88 -9.93 4.07
N LEU A 175 -7.76 -8.93 3.20
CA LEU A 175 -6.93 -9.06 2.00
C LEU A 175 -5.43 -9.20 2.34
N GLY A 176 -4.93 -8.43 3.32
CA GLY A 176 -3.56 -8.58 3.80
C GLY A 176 -3.28 -9.96 4.41
N ALA A 177 -4.22 -10.48 5.20
CA ALA A 177 -4.12 -11.83 5.76
C ALA A 177 -4.13 -12.90 4.66
N LEU A 178 -4.91 -12.73 3.59
CA LEU A 178 -4.90 -13.64 2.44
C LEU A 178 -3.55 -13.62 1.70
N VAL A 179 -2.93 -12.44 1.53
CA VAL A 179 -1.58 -12.32 0.96
C VAL A 179 -0.57 -13.09 1.80
N LEU A 180 -0.56 -12.85 3.12
CA LEU A 180 0.36 -13.53 4.04
C LEU A 180 0.11 -15.04 4.10
N ALA A 181 -1.15 -15.47 4.12
CA ALA A 181 -1.51 -16.88 4.14
C ALA A 181 -1.05 -17.59 2.86
N LEU A 182 -1.22 -16.96 1.69
CA LEU A 182 -0.77 -17.50 0.41
C LEU A 182 0.75 -17.60 0.32
N ASP A 183 1.47 -16.57 0.78
CA ASP A 183 2.93 -16.56 0.81
C ASP A 183 3.51 -17.63 1.75
N ALA A 184 2.85 -17.83 2.90
CA ALA A 184 3.23 -18.83 3.89
C ALA A 184 2.89 -20.27 3.51
N LEU A 185 2.19 -20.51 2.38
CA LEU A 185 1.87 -21.88 1.96
C LEU A 185 3.16 -22.66 1.64
N PRO A 186 3.40 -23.79 2.30
CA PRO A 186 4.51 -24.65 1.94
C PRO A 186 4.20 -25.31 0.60
N VAL A 187 5.05 -25.08 -0.40
CA VAL A 187 4.92 -25.67 -1.72
C VAL A 187 6.22 -26.33 -2.14
N THR A 188 6.13 -27.31 -3.04
CA THR A 188 7.33 -27.92 -3.65
C THR A 188 8.07 -26.89 -4.52
N PRO A 189 9.38 -27.05 -4.77
CA PRO A 189 10.15 -26.12 -5.62
C PRO A 189 9.53 -25.85 -7.01
N LEU A 190 8.83 -26.83 -7.59
CA LEU A 190 8.12 -26.68 -8.88
C LEU A 190 7.00 -25.63 -8.83
N LEU A 191 6.38 -25.42 -7.67
CA LEU A 191 5.22 -24.55 -7.46
C LEU A 191 5.60 -23.18 -6.88
N GLU A 192 6.88 -22.91 -6.64
CA GLU A 192 7.35 -21.62 -6.11
C GLU A 192 7.08 -20.46 -7.08
N TRP A 193 7.32 -20.65 -8.38
CA TRP A 193 7.03 -19.61 -9.39
C TRP A 193 5.52 -19.32 -9.53
N PRO A 194 4.64 -20.33 -9.63
CA PRO A 194 3.19 -20.13 -9.53
C PRO A 194 2.75 -19.42 -8.24
N LYS A 195 3.30 -19.81 -7.07
CA LYS A 195 3.00 -19.17 -5.79
C LYS A 195 3.38 -17.70 -5.83
N LEU A 196 4.60 -17.37 -6.28
CA LEU A 196 5.08 -16.00 -6.42
C LEU A 196 4.15 -15.17 -7.33
N ALA A 197 3.74 -15.74 -8.47
CA ALA A 197 2.82 -15.06 -9.39
C ALA A 197 1.44 -14.84 -8.77
N ALA A 198 0.93 -15.81 -8.01
CA ALA A 198 -0.34 -15.69 -7.30
C ALA A 198 -0.28 -14.62 -6.18
N VAL A 199 0.82 -14.57 -5.43
CA VAL A 199 1.08 -13.52 -4.41
C VAL A 199 1.15 -12.15 -5.08
N ALA A 200 1.92 -12.01 -6.16
CA ALA A 200 2.04 -10.76 -6.91
C ALA A 200 0.68 -10.29 -7.45
N LEU A 201 -0.13 -11.20 -7.99
CA LEU A 201 -1.48 -10.91 -8.46
C LEU A 201 -2.39 -10.46 -7.31
N LEU A 202 -2.31 -11.12 -6.16
CA LEU A 202 -3.13 -10.79 -5.00
C LEU A 202 -2.73 -9.44 -4.37
N VAL A 203 -1.44 -9.13 -4.31
CA VAL A 203 -0.93 -7.81 -3.90
C VAL A 203 -1.43 -6.73 -4.86
N TYR A 204 -1.28 -6.95 -6.17
CA TYR A 204 -1.76 -6.04 -7.20
C TYR A 204 -3.27 -5.79 -7.07
N TYR A 205 -4.06 -6.85 -7.00
CA TYR A 205 -5.51 -6.78 -6.80
C TYR A 205 -5.87 -6.01 -5.52
N THR A 206 -5.21 -6.33 -4.40
CA THR A 206 -5.45 -5.69 -3.10
C THR A 206 -5.22 -4.18 -3.17
N MET A 207 -4.18 -3.73 -3.88
CA MET A 207 -3.87 -2.31 -4.02
C MET A 207 -4.92 -1.57 -4.87
N VAL A 208 -5.44 -2.21 -5.92
CA VAL A 208 -6.56 -1.64 -6.69
C VAL A 208 -7.84 -1.58 -5.85
N VAL A 209 -8.15 -2.63 -5.07
CA VAL A 209 -9.31 -2.63 -4.14
C VAL A 209 -9.18 -1.49 -3.13
N ARG A 210 -8.00 -1.34 -2.53
CA ARG A 210 -7.71 -0.29 -1.55
C ARG A 210 -7.88 1.10 -2.14
N GLY A 211 -7.37 1.37 -3.34
CA GLY A 211 -7.56 2.65 -4.02
C GLY A 211 -9.04 2.97 -4.29
N LEU A 212 -9.81 2.00 -4.77
CA LEU A 212 -11.26 2.18 -5.00
C LEU A 212 -12.03 2.39 -3.69
N LEU A 213 -11.69 1.62 -2.65
CA LEU A 213 -12.30 1.78 -1.34
C LEU A 213 -11.96 3.16 -0.73
N PHE A 214 -10.72 3.60 -0.89
CA PHE A 214 -10.27 4.90 -0.43
C PHE A 214 -11.05 6.03 -1.11
N LEU A 215 -11.25 6.00 -2.42
CA LEU A 215 -12.04 7.03 -3.13
C LEU A 215 -13.49 7.14 -2.63
N GLU A 216 -14.09 6.04 -2.23
CA GLU A 216 -15.47 6.03 -1.72
C GLU A 216 -15.56 6.57 -0.28
N LEU A 217 -14.53 6.35 0.53
CA LEU A 217 -14.47 6.74 1.93
C LEU A 217 -13.91 8.16 2.14
N HIS A 218 -12.92 8.55 1.35
CA HIS A 218 -12.27 9.84 1.43
C HIS A 218 -13.26 10.96 1.07
N GLY A 219 -13.40 11.96 1.94
CA GLY A 219 -14.37 13.04 1.78
C GLY A 219 -15.84 12.62 2.00
N SER A 220 -16.13 11.42 2.51
CA SER A 220 -17.50 11.01 2.86
C SER A 220 -17.64 10.56 4.30
N THR A 221 -18.78 10.89 4.91
CA THR A 221 -19.15 10.43 6.25
C THR A 221 -20.15 9.28 6.17
N ARG A 222 -20.29 8.53 7.26
CA ARG A 222 -21.29 7.45 7.37
C ARG A 222 -22.71 7.91 7.02
N ARG A 223 -23.07 9.12 7.49
CA ARG A 223 -24.38 9.74 7.23
C ARG A 223 -24.56 10.07 5.75
N SER A 224 -23.53 10.65 5.12
CA SER A 224 -23.55 10.97 3.68
C SER A 224 -23.72 9.71 2.82
N ARG A 225 -23.00 8.63 3.13
CA ARG A 225 -23.12 7.35 2.41
C ARG A 225 -24.52 6.73 2.56
N ALA A 226 -25.08 6.75 3.76
CA ALA A 226 -26.43 6.24 4.01
C ALA A 226 -27.51 7.04 3.27
N PHE A 227 -27.32 8.35 3.12
CA PHE A 227 -28.20 9.21 2.35
C PHE A 227 -28.12 8.90 0.85
N ARG A 228 -26.91 8.85 0.27
CA ARG A 228 -26.71 8.52 -1.16
C ARG A 228 -27.32 7.16 -1.52
N HIS A 229 -27.17 6.16 -0.66
CA HIS A 229 -27.75 4.83 -0.87
C HIS A 229 -29.28 4.82 -0.84
N ARG A 230 -29.94 5.75 -0.14
CA ARG A 230 -31.42 5.81 -0.11
C ARG A 230 -32.00 6.51 -1.34
N MET A 231 -31.20 7.32 -2.03
CA MET A 231 -31.64 8.10 -3.19
C MET A 231 -31.41 7.41 -4.54
N GLY A 232 -30.48 6.46 -4.61
CA GLY A 232 -30.23 5.64 -5.80
C GLY A 232 -30.81 4.25 -5.63
#